data_AF-A0A258WLM7-F1
#
_entry.id   AF-A0A258WLM7-F1
#
_cell.length_a   1.000
_cell.length_b   1.000
_cell.length_c   1.000
_cell.angle_alpha   90.00
_cell.angle_beta   90.00
_cell.angle_gamma   90.00
#
_symmetry.space_group_name_H-M   'P 1'
#
loop_
_entity.id
_entity.type
_entity.pdbx_description
1 polymer ?
#
loop_
_entity_poly.entity_id
_entity_poly.type
_entity_poly.pdbx_seq_one_letter_code
_entity_poly.pdbx_strand_id
1 'polypeptide(L)'
;MKLRPEELPENGYILLDQLGHKELVPFIQTYMKKRTKFSVIYYICNFLIFGLMGYLLVSDFNSETYSFAAKFTSFSYGLALALVLLPLHEYIHVLAYKMNGATNTSYDANLRKFYFMALADKFVANKREFQIVALAPFLIISSILIGFIFIADQNWTLTCVATLLAHTAMCSGDFGLLSYFDYHQDKDVVTYDEVGNNISYFYGRLKR
;
A
#
# COMPACT_ATOMS: atom_id res chain seq x y z
N MET A 1 9.28 -16.75 8.36
CA MET A 1 10.49 -16.80 9.19
C MET A 1 10.02 -16.92 10.61
N LYS A 2 10.63 -17.81 11.40
CA LYS A 2 10.19 -18.06 12.79
C LYS A 2 11.21 -17.59 13.81
N LEU A 3 11.90 -16.49 13.53
CA LEU A 3 12.75 -15.84 14.52
C LEU A 3 11.91 -14.86 15.33
N ARG A 4 12.23 -14.75 16.61
CA ARG A 4 11.74 -13.69 17.49
C ARG A 4 12.68 -12.48 17.42
N PRO A 5 12.21 -11.27 17.74
CA PRO A 5 13.05 -10.06 17.74
C PRO A 5 14.36 -10.22 18.51
N GLU A 6 14.31 -10.85 19.69
CA GLU A 6 15.47 -11.09 20.55
C GLU A 6 16.54 -12.02 19.94
N GLU A 7 16.16 -12.87 18.97
CA GLU A 7 17.05 -13.83 18.32
C GLU A 7 17.78 -13.22 17.11
N LEU A 8 17.39 -12.02 16.67
CA LEU A 8 17.97 -11.37 15.48
C LEU A 8 19.48 -11.12 15.61
N PRO A 9 19.99 -10.51 16.71
CA PRO A 9 21.43 -10.27 16.86
C PRO A 9 22.26 -11.56 16.87
N GLU A 10 21.77 -12.61 17.55
CA GLU A 10 22.43 -13.92 17.61
C GLU A 10 22.53 -14.58 16.23
N ASN A 11 21.58 -14.28 15.35
CA ASN A 11 21.57 -14.76 13.97
C ASN A 11 22.32 -13.84 12.98
N GLY A 12 23.08 -12.86 13.50
CA GLY A 12 23.94 -11.96 12.73
C GLY A 12 23.20 -10.81 12.05
N TYR A 13 21.96 -10.51 12.47
CA TYR A 13 21.25 -9.34 12.02
C TYR A 13 21.67 -8.11 12.83
N ILE A 14 21.94 -7.00 12.13
CA ILE A 14 22.21 -5.70 12.73
C ILE A 14 21.02 -4.77 12.52
N LEU A 15 20.78 -3.90 13.49
CA LEU A 15 19.77 -2.86 13.34
C LEU A 15 20.18 -1.91 12.21
N LEU A 16 19.28 -1.71 11.25
CA LEU A 16 19.47 -0.79 10.12
C LEU A 16 18.75 0.53 10.37
N ASP A 17 17.49 0.47 10.82
CA ASP A 17 16.65 1.64 10.99
C ASP A 17 15.57 1.40 12.06
N GLN A 18 15.07 2.49 12.63
CA GLN A 18 13.95 2.51 13.56
C GLN A 18 12.97 3.58 13.11
N LEU A 19 11.72 3.19 12.91
CA LEU A 19 10.69 4.06 12.41
C LEU A 19 9.62 4.24 13.47
N GLY A 20 9.59 5.41 14.11
CA GLY A 20 8.42 5.80 14.88
C GLY A 20 7.22 5.91 13.94
N HIS A 21 6.05 5.39 14.33
CA HIS A 21 4.86 5.40 13.46
C HIS A 21 4.47 6.83 12.99
N LYS A 22 4.84 7.85 13.77
CA LYS A 22 4.63 9.27 13.44
C LYS A 22 5.54 9.80 12.32
N GLU A 23 6.61 9.10 11.99
CA GLU A 23 7.64 9.44 10.99
C GLU A 23 7.50 8.63 9.70
N LEU A 24 6.45 7.81 9.60
CA LEU A 24 6.13 6.98 8.45
C LEU A 24 6.14 7.80 7.15
N VAL A 25 5.42 8.93 7.10
CA VAL A 25 5.29 9.72 5.87
C VAL A 25 6.66 10.20 5.32
N PRO A 26 7.53 10.87 6.10
CA PRO A 26 8.89 11.20 5.66
C PRO A 26 9.72 9.99 5.20
N PHE A 27 9.61 8.86 5.91
CA PHE A 27 10.30 7.62 5.56
C PHE A 27 9.86 7.12 4.18
N ILE A 28 8.54 7.00 3.97
CA ILE A 28 7.94 6.60 2.69
C ILE A 28 8.40 7.53 1.56
N GLN A 29 8.32 8.85 1.77
CA GLN A 29 8.75 9.83 0.77
C GLN A 29 10.23 9.67 0.37
N THR A 30 11.08 9.31 1.33
CA THR A 30 12.51 9.09 1.08
C THR A 30 12.74 7.92 0.13
N TYR A 31 12.07 6.79 0.36
CA TYR A 31 12.24 5.58 -0.44
C TYR A 31 11.43 5.56 -1.74
N MET A 32 10.31 6.27 -1.79
CA MET A 32 9.55 6.47 -3.04
C MET A 32 10.33 7.32 -4.06
N LYS A 33 11.21 8.21 -3.62
CA LYS A 33 12.10 8.98 -4.51
C LYS A 33 13.27 8.15 -5.06
N LYS A 34 13.58 7.00 -4.45
CA LYS A 34 14.64 6.11 -4.95
C LYS A 34 14.09 5.31 -6.13
N ARG A 35 14.93 5.03 -7.13
CA ARG A 35 14.55 4.18 -8.28
C ARG A 35 14.65 2.71 -7.92
N THR A 36 13.62 2.20 -7.25
CA THR A 36 13.43 0.77 -6.92
C THR A 36 12.42 0.13 -7.86
N LYS A 37 12.34 -1.20 -7.91
CA LYS A 37 11.31 -1.89 -8.68
C LYS A 37 9.90 -1.47 -8.23
N PHE A 38 9.68 -1.37 -6.92
CA PHE A 38 8.37 -1.05 -6.35
C PHE A 38 7.94 0.39 -6.59
N SER A 39 8.82 1.37 -6.40
CA SER A 39 8.52 2.78 -6.73
C SER A 39 8.20 2.95 -8.21
N VAL A 40 8.96 2.33 -9.11
CA VAL A 40 8.71 2.39 -10.56
C VAL A 40 7.35 1.78 -10.91
N ILE A 41 7.03 0.60 -10.38
CA ILE A 41 5.71 -0.04 -10.59
C ILE A 41 4.59 0.88 -10.09
N TYR A 42 4.71 1.43 -8.88
CA TYR A 42 3.72 2.34 -8.31
C TYR A 42 3.46 3.55 -9.21
N TYR A 43 4.53 4.21 -9.70
CA TYR A 43 4.38 5.38 -10.56
C TYR A 43 3.81 5.03 -11.93
N ILE A 44 4.20 3.91 -12.53
CA ILE A 44 3.63 3.44 -13.80
C ILE A 44 2.14 3.15 -13.63
N CYS A 45 1.73 2.42 -12.59
CA CYS A 45 0.33 2.13 -12.32
C CYS A 45 -0.49 3.42 -12.16
N ASN A 46 -0.05 4.35 -11.30
CA ASN A 46 -0.73 5.64 -11.11
C ASN A 46 -0.80 6.44 -12.41
N PHE A 47 0.29 6.49 -13.19
CA PHE A 47 0.32 7.23 -14.45
C PHE A 47 -0.66 6.67 -15.48
N LEU A 48 -0.72 5.33 -15.64
CA LEU A 48 -1.64 4.68 -16.56
C LEU A 48 -3.11 4.89 -16.14
N ILE A 49 -3.42 4.71 -14.85
CA ILE A 49 -4.79 4.90 -14.34
C ILE A 49 -5.20 6.37 -14.43
N PHE A 50 -4.28 7.31 -14.16
CA PHE A 50 -4.52 8.75 -14.31
C PHE A 50 -4.75 9.13 -15.78
N GLY A 51 -3.99 8.56 -16.71
CA GLY A 51 -4.21 8.73 -18.15
C GLY A 51 -5.58 8.21 -18.59
N LEU A 52 -5.98 7.02 -18.11
CA LEU A 52 -7.31 6.45 -18.38
C LEU A 52 -8.42 7.33 -17.81
N MET A 53 -8.27 7.82 -16.57
CA MET A 53 -9.18 8.78 -15.95
C MET A 53 -9.34 10.04 -16.83
N GLY A 54 -8.22 10.65 -17.23
CA GLY A 54 -8.22 11.83 -18.10
C GLY A 54 -8.93 11.57 -19.43
N TYR A 55 -8.65 10.42 -20.07
CA TYR A 55 -9.35 10.00 -21.29
C TYR A 55 -10.86 9.87 -21.08
N LEU A 56 -11.30 9.17 -20.04
CA LEU A 56 -12.72 8.97 -19.74
C LEU A 56 -13.44 10.28 -19.41
N LEU A 57 -12.75 11.30 -18.89
CA LEU A 57 -13.33 12.61 -18.64
C LEU A 57 -13.60 13.40 -19.93
N VAL A 58 -12.81 13.21 -20.98
CA VAL A 58 -12.88 14.00 -22.23
C VAL A 58 -13.41 13.25 -23.45
N SER A 59 -13.52 11.91 -23.39
CA SER A 59 -13.80 11.05 -24.55
C SER A 59 -15.09 11.36 -25.32
N ASP A 60 -16.09 11.92 -24.65
CA ASP A 60 -17.40 12.28 -25.20
C ASP A 60 -17.67 13.79 -25.09
N PHE A 61 -16.65 14.63 -24.93
CA PHE A 61 -16.82 16.07 -24.69
C PHE A 61 -17.66 16.79 -25.76
N ASN A 62 -17.63 16.32 -27.01
CA ASN A 62 -18.41 16.87 -28.12
C ASN A 62 -19.76 16.18 -28.33
N SER A 63 -20.15 15.22 -27.50
CA SER A 63 -21.43 14.53 -27.62
C SER A 63 -22.56 15.35 -26.97
N GLU A 64 -23.77 15.22 -27.51
CA GLU A 64 -24.98 15.80 -26.89
C GLU A 64 -25.32 15.16 -25.53
N THR A 65 -24.75 13.99 -25.25
CA THR A 65 -24.89 13.26 -23.98
C THR A 65 -23.88 13.70 -22.92
N TYR A 66 -22.94 14.59 -23.25
CA TYR A 66 -21.94 15.06 -22.32
C TYR A 66 -22.58 15.82 -21.15
N SER A 67 -22.25 15.40 -19.94
CA SER A 67 -22.61 16.13 -18.72
C SER A 67 -21.43 16.20 -17.77
N PHE A 68 -20.83 17.39 -17.66
CA PHE A 68 -19.77 17.65 -16.69
C PHE A 68 -20.21 17.32 -15.26
N ALA A 69 -21.44 17.69 -14.90
CA ALA A 69 -21.99 17.42 -13.58
C ALA A 69 -22.09 15.91 -13.29
N ALA A 70 -22.51 15.11 -14.27
CA ALA A 70 -22.57 13.65 -14.12
C ALA A 70 -21.17 13.06 -13.94
N LYS A 71 -20.20 13.47 -14.76
CA LYS A 71 -18.81 13.00 -14.65
C LYS A 71 -18.15 13.38 -13.34
N PHE A 72 -18.32 14.63 -12.91
CA PHE A 72 -17.81 15.10 -11.63
C PHE A 72 -18.44 14.35 -10.45
N THR A 73 -19.73 14.03 -10.56
CA THR A 73 -20.45 13.19 -9.58
C THR A 73 -19.85 11.79 -9.52
N SER A 74 -19.70 11.10 -10.66
CA SER A 74 -19.06 9.77 -10.71
C SER A 74 -17.63 9.78 -10.15
N PHE A 75 -16.84 10.78 -10.51
CA PHE A 75 -15.50 10.96 -9.95
C PHE A 75 -15.54 11.12 -8.42
N SER A 76 -16.45 11.95 -7.91
CA SER A 76 -16.62 12.19 -6.47
C SER A 76 -17.07 10.93 -5.72
N TYR A 77 -17.97 10.13 -6.32
CA TYR A 77 -18.34 8.83 -5.79
C TYR A 77 -17.16 7.86 -5.75
N GLY A 78 -16.29 7.88 -6.75
CA GLY A 78 -15.09 7.04 -6.73
C GLY A 78 -14.12 7.41 -5.61
N LEU A 79 -13.92 8.71 -5.36
CA LEU A 79 -13.13 9.17 -4.21
C LEU A 79 -13.76 8.73 -2.88
N ALA A 80 -15.08 8.89 -2.73
CA ALA A 80 -15.79 8.46 -1.53
C ALA A 80 -15.69 6.94 -1.31
N LEU A 81 -15.85 6.14 -2.37
CA LEU A 81 -15.70 4.68 -2.31
C LEU A 81 -14.28 4.27 -1.92
N ALA A 82 -13.25 4.96 -2.42
CA ALA A 82 -11.87 4.67 -2.02
C ALA A 82 -11.65 4.87 -0.51
N LEU A 83 -12.22 5.92 0.08
CA LEU A 83 -12.17 6.14 1.53
C LEU A 83 -12.88 5.03 2.31
N VAL A 84 -14.01 4.52 1.79
CA VAL A 84 -14.72 3.37 2.38
C VAL A 84 -13.92 2.07 2.25
N LEU A 85 -13.11 1.92 1.20
CA LEU A 85 -12.23 0.77 1.01
C LEU A 85 -10.99 0.80 1.92
N LEU A 86 -10.67 1.92 2.57
CA LEU A 86 -9.48 2.04 3.40
C LEU A 86 -9.51 1.11 4.64
N PRO A 87 -10.60 1.00 5.43
CA PRO A 87 -10.70 -0.05 6.45
C PRO A 87 -10.59 -1.47 5.89
N LEU A 88 -11.14 -1.73 4.71
CA LEU A 88 -11.04 -3.04 4.06
C LEU A 88 -9.59 -3.33 3.63
N HIS A 89 -8.86 -2.32 3.17
CA HIS A 89 -7.45 -2.41 2.83
C HIS A 89 -6.64 -2.88 4.05
N GLU A 90 -6.77 -2.21 5.18
CA GLU A 90 -6.06 -2.60 6.41
C GLU A 90 -6.49 -3.99 6.91
N TYR A 91 -7.77 -4.33 6.75
CA TYR A 91 -8.26 -5.66 7.11
C TYR A 91 -7.57 -6.77 6.29
N ILE A 92 -7.35 -6.54 4.99
CA ILE A 92 -6.64 -7.48 4.12
C ILE A 92 -5.18 -7.63 4.57
N HIS A 93 -4.50 -6.55 4.98
CA HIS A 93 -3.15 -6.63 5.57
C HIS A 93 -3.14 -7.52 6.82
N VAL A 94 -4.07 -7.32 7.76
CA VAL A 94 -4.18 -8.16 8.96
C VAL A 94 -4.42 -9.62 8.60
N LEU A 95 -5.29 -9.90 7.64
CA LEU A 95 -5.51 -11.27 7.17
C LEU A 95 -4.23 -11.87 6.58
N ALA A 96 -3.50 -11.11 5.76
CA ALA A 96 -2.24 -11.55 5.19
C ALA A 96 -1.17 -11.79 6.27
N TYR A 97 -1.09 -10.96 7.31
CA TYR A 97 -0.22 -11.21 8.46
C TYR A 97 -0.57 -12.51 9.18
N LYS A 98 -1.86 -12.75 9.46
CA LYS A 98 -2.33 -14.00 10.09
C LYS A 98 -2.01 -15.22 9.24
N MET A 99 -2.17 -15.14 7.92
CA MET A 99 -1.81 -16.21 6.99
C MET A 99 -0.31 -16.50 6.97
N ASN A 100 0.54 -15.50 7.24
CA ASN A 100 1.98 -15.66 7.42
C ASN A 100 2.39 -16.11 8.84
N GLY A 101 1.42 -16.32 9.74
CA GLY A 101 1.65 -16.86 11.09
C GLY A 101 1.74 -15.82 12.21
N ALA A 102 1.39 -14.55 11.96
CA ALA A 102 1.27 -13.55 13.01
C ALA A 102 0.10 -13.91 13.95
N THR A 103 0.37 -13.99 15.25
CA THR A 103 -0.64 -14.31 16.27
C THR A 103 -1.29 -13.06 16.85
N ASN A 104 -0.52 -11.97 17.00
CA ASN A 104 -0.94 -10.73 17.63
C ASN A 104 -1.00 -9.61 16.59
N THR A 105 -2.19 -9.39 16.01
CA THR A 105 -2.41 -8.32 15.02
C THR A 105 -3.37 -7.26 15.55
N SER A 106 -3.11 -6.00 15.25
CA SER A 106 -3.96 -4.86 15.64
C SER A 106 -4.01 -3.82 14.52
N TYR A 107 -4.74 -2.73 14.77
CA TYR A 107 -4.84 -1.58 13.86
C TYR A 107 -4.38 -0.32 14.60
N ASP A 108 -3.70 0.57 13.89
CA ASP A 108 -3.41 1.94 14.33
C ASP A 108 -3.86 2.93 13.24
N ALA A 109 -4.28 4.12 13.64
CA ALA A 109 -4.71 5.15 12.72
C ALA A 109 -4.50 6.54 13.31
N ASN A 110 -4.05 7.46 12.46
CA ASN A 110 -3.93 8.87 12.81
C ASN A 110 -4.52 9.74 11.71
N LEU A 111 -5.75 10.19 11.92
CA LEU A 111 -6.47 11.05 10.98
C LEU A 111 -5.77 12.40 10.73
N ARG A 112 -5.03 12.94 11.71
CA ARG A 112 -4.31 14.22 11.53
C ARG A 112 -3.14 14.10 10.57
N LYS A 113 -2.49 12.93 10.55
CA LYS A 113 -1.37 12.63 9.63
C LYS A 113 -1.78 11.74 8.46
N PHE A 114 -3.07 11.42 8.37
CA PHE A 114 -3.69 10.60 7.33
C PHE A 114 -2.97 9.27 7.07
N TYR A 115 -2.63 8.54 8.14
CA TYR A 115 -2.14 7.16 8.02
C TYR A 115 -3.06 6.20 8.76
N PHE A 116 -3.17 4.99 8.20
CA PHE A 116 -3.81 3.83 8.77
C PHE A 116 -2.81 2.68 8.61
N MET A 117 -2.71 1.81 9.61
CA MET A 117 -1.77 0.69 9.58
C MET A 117 -2.35 -0.54 10.26
N ALA A 118 -2.23 -1.67 9.58
CA ALA A 118 -2.23 -2.98 10.20
C ALA A 118 -0.87 -3.28 10.84
N LEU A 119 -0.89 -3.68 12.11
CA LEU A 119 0.29 -3.98 12.90
C LEU A 119 0.34 -5.46 13.26
N ALA A 120 1.55 -6.03 13.30
CA ALA A 120 1.79 -7.39 13.77
C ALA A 120 2.86 -7.39 14.88
N ASP A 121 2.42 -7.39 16.13
CA ASP A 121 3.31 -7.20 17.29
C ASP A 121 4.35 -8.32 17.37
N LYS A 122 5.63 -7.93 17.33
CA LYS A 122 6.81 -8.80 17.43
C LYS A 122 6.88 -9.89 16.36
N PHE A 123 6.09 -9.80 15.30
CA PHE A 123 6.17 -10.72 14.17
C PHE A 123 7.32 -10.30 13.24
N VAL A 124 8.38 -11.11 13.19
CA VAL A 124 9.52 -10.86 12.30
C VAL A 124 9.19 -11.29 10.88
N ALA A 125 8.86 -10.32 10.04
CA ALA A 125 8.58 -10.51 8.63
C ALA A 125 9.86 -10.34 7.81
N ASN A 126 10.23 -11.36 7.03
CA ASN A 126 11.26 -11.21 6.01
C ASN A 126 10.72 -10.52 4.74
N LYS A 127 11.60 -10.19 3.80
CA LYS A 127 11.22 -9.56 2.52
C LYS A 127 10.05 -10.24 1.81
N ARG A 128 10.00 -11.58 1.76
CA ARG A 128 8.95 -12.33 1.05
C ARG A 128 7.61 -12.24 1.79
N GLU A 129 7.63 -12.41 3.10
CA GLU A 129 6.43 -12.34 3.93
C GLU A 129 5.85 -10.94 3.92
N PHE A 130 6.71 -9.94 4.11
CA PHE A 130 6.32 -8.54 4.02
C PHE A 130 5.81 -8.17 2.62
N GLN A 131 6.41 -8.69 1.55
CA GLN A 131 5.89 -8.53 0.19
C GLN A 131 4.48 -9.07 0.00
N ILE A 132 4.17 -10.25 0.55
CA ILE A 132 2.83 -10.81 0.48
C ILE A 132 1.84 -9.91 1.20
N VAL A 133 2.20 -9.47 2.41
CA VAL A 133 1.33 -8.58 3.21
C VAL A 133 1.11 -7.27 2.48
N ALA A 134 2.19 -6.53 2.20
CA ALA A 134 2.15 -5.19 1.61
C ALA A 134 1.43 -5.16 0.24
N LEU A 135 1.54 -6.21 -0.57
CA LEU A 135 0.90 -6.25 -1.90
C LEU A 135 -0.52 -6.81 -1.89
N ALA A 136 -0.95 -7.51 -0.84
CA ALA A 136 -2.25 -8.19 -0.83
C ALA A 136 -3.44 -7.24 -1.06
N PRO A 137 -3.56 -6.08 -0.37
CA PRO A 137 -4.68 -5.19 -0.60
C PRO A 137 -4.64 -4.56 -2.00
N PHE A 138 -3.45 -4.16 -2.47
CA PHE A 138 -3.27 -3.61 -3.81
C PHE A 138 -3.77 -4.60 -4.87
N LEU A 139 -3.29 -5.84 -4.83
CA LEU A 139 -3.63 -6.84 -5.84
C LEU A 139 -5.10 -7.25 -5.79
N ILE A 140 -5.66 -7.50 -4.60
CA ILE A 140 -7.04 -7.97 -4.45
C ILE A 140 -8.04 -6.88 -4.86
N ILE A 141 -7.92 -5.69 -4.27
CA ILE A 141 -8.88 -4.60 -4.52
C ILE A 141 -8.75 -4.10 -5.97
N SER A 142 -7.53 -3.92 -6.47
CA SER A 142 -7.35 -3.47 -7.86
C SER A 142 -7.88 -4.47 -8.87
N SER A 143 -7.68 -5.78 -8.66
CA SER A 143 -8.19 -6.80 -9.58
C SER A 143 -9.72 -6.81 -9.61
N ILE A 144 -10.38 -6.64 -8.46
CA ILE A 144 -11.84 -6.55 -8.38
C ILE A 144 -12.35 -5.30 -9.10
N LEU A 145 -11.73 -4.14 -8.86
CA LEU A 145 -12.11 -2.88 -9.53
C LEU A 145 -11.89 -2.95 -11.04
N ILE A 146 -10.78 -3.54 -11.49
CA ILE A 146 -10.50 -3.79 -12.92
C ILE A 146 -11.57 -4.71 -13.50
N GLY A 147 -11.97 -5.77 -12.80
CA GLY A 147 -13.08 -6.62 -13.20
C GLY A 147 -14.39 -5.84 -13.38
N PHE A 148 -14.71 -4.94 -12.44
CA PHE A 148 -15.89 -4.08 -12.54
C PHE A 148 -15.85 -3.11 -13.72
N ILE A 149 -14.68 -2.56 -14.06
CA ILE A 149 -14.51 -1.68 -15.22
C ILE A 149 -14.96 -2.34 -16.53
N PHE A 150 -14.79 -3.66 -16.68
CA PHE A 150 -15.19 -4.37 -17.91
C PHE A 150 -16.69 -4.66 -18.02
N ILE A 151 -17.44 -4.57 -16.92
CA ILE A 151 -18.88 -4.90 -16.87
C ILE A 151 -19.77 -3.70 -16.57
N ALA A 152 -19.20 -2.61 -16.07
CA ALA A 152 -19.92 -1.40 -15.70
C ALA A 152 -20.34 -0.57 -16.92
N ASP A 153 -21.43 0.18 -16.79
CA ASP A 153 -21.75 1.24 -17.75
C ASP A 153 -20.73 2.40 -17.67
N GLN A 154 -20.86 3.38 -18.56
CA GLN A 154 -19.91 4.47 -18.69
C GLN A 154 -19.75 5.31 -17.40
N ASN A 155 -20.84 5.57 -16.66
CA ASN A 155 -20.79 6.38 -15.45
C ASN A 155 -20.15 5.61 -14.29
N TRP A 156 -20.47 4.32 -14.16
CA TRP A 156 -19.86 3.46 -13.16
C TRP A 156 -18.41 3.10 -13.50
N THR A 157 -18.05 3.02 -14.78
CA THR A 157 -16.67 2.85 -15.21
C THR A 157 -15.81 4.00 -14.71
N LEU A 158 -16.28 5.24 -14.85
CA LEU A 158 -15.58 6.42 -14.33
C LEU A 158 -15.44 6.36 -12.80
N THR A 159 -16.50 5.97 -12.09
CA THR A 159 -16.47 5.75 -10.64
C THR A 159 -15.44 4.69 -10.24
N CYS A 160 -15.39 3.55 -10.94
CA CYS A 160 -14.43 2.48 -10.67
C CYS A 160 -12.99 2.91 -10.95
N VAL A 161 -12.74 3.64 -12.05
CA VAL A 161 -11.40 4.17 -12.36
C VAL A 161 -10.98 5.24 -11.35
N ALA A 162 -11.89 6.11 -10.89
CA ALA A 162 -11.63 7.07 -9.82
C ALA A 162 -11.28 6.36 -8.50
N THR A 163 -12.06 5.33 -8.15
CA THR A 163 -11.79 4.49 -6.98
C THR A 163 -10.43 3.82 -7.07
N LEU A 164 -10.11 3.23 -8.22
CA LEU A 164 -8.84 2.55 -8.49
C LEU A 164 -7.65 3.51 -8.41
N LEU A 165 -7.78 4.72 -8.95
CA LEU A 165 -6.76 5.76 -8.87
C LEU A 165 -6.49 6.16 -7.42
N ALA A 166 -7.53 6.49 -6.67
CA ALA A 166 -7.41 6.92 -5.28
C ALA A 166 -6.87 5.79 -4.38
N HIS A 167 -7.37 4.57 -4.54
CA HIS A 167 -6.86 3.40 -3.82
C HIS A 167 -5.38 3.13 -4.13
N THR A 168 -4.99 3.16 -5.41
CA THR A 168 -3.60 2.98 -5.82
C THR A 168 -2.70 4.07 -5.22
N ALA A 169 -3.17 5.32 -5.17
CA ALA A 169 -2.44 6.41 -4.53
C ALA A 169 -2.24 6.18 -3.03
N MET A 170 -3.28 5.70 -2.31
CA MET A 170 -3.23 5.38 -0.89
C MET A 170 -2.28 4.21 -0.56
N CYS A 171 -2.03 3.29 -1.50
CA CYS A 171 -1.05 2.21 -1.35
C CYS A 171 0.43 2.70 -1.34
N SER A 172 0.68 4.01 -1.42
CA SER A 172 2.04 4.57 -1.41
C SER A 172 2.88 4.17 -0.19
N GLY A 173 2.24 3.99 0.97
CA GLY A 173 2.90 3.50 2.18
C GLY A 173 3.48 2.10 1.99
N ASP A 174 2.67 1.17 1.48
CA ASP A 174 3.07 -0.20 1.22
C ASP A 174 4.23 -0.26 0.21
N PHE A 175 4.10 0.45 -0.91
CA PHE A 175 5.12 0.50 -1.95
C PHE A 175 6.39 1.22 -1.49
N GLY A 176 6.29 2.19 -0.57
CA GLY A 176 7.44 2.86 0.03
C GLY A 176 8.21 1.94 0.97
N LEU A 177 7.52 1.17 1.81
CA LEU A 177 8.15 0.13 2.65
C LEU A 177 8.78 -0.95 1.76
N LEU A 178 8.09 -1.42 0.72
CA LEU A 178 8.68 -2.37 -0.23
C LEU A 178 9.90 -1.80 -0.96
N SER A 179 9.89 -0.50 -1.25
CA SER A 179 11.05 0.21 -1.81
C SER A 179 12.21 0.23 -0.82
N TYR A 180 12.00 0.33 0.49
CA TYR A 180 13.06 0.17 1.48
C TYR A 180 13.75 -1.20 1.38
N PHE A 181 12.96 -2.28 1.30
CA PHE A 181 13.49 -3.65 1.13
C PHE A 181 14.21 -3.87 -0.20
N ASP A 182 13.88 -3.09 -1.22
CA ASP A 182 14.50 -3.19 -2.55
C ASP A 182 15.76 -2.32 -2.67
N TYR A 183 15.77 -1.17 -1.99
CA TYR A 183 16.95 -0.34 -1.85
C TYR A 183 18.08 -1.06 -1.12
N HIS A 184 17.74 -1.85 -0.09
CA HIS A 184 18.67 -2.70 0.66
C HIS A 184 18.75 -4.14 0.14
N GLN A 185 18.68 -4.34 -1.19
CA GLN A 185 18.69 -5.66 -1.81
C GLN A 185 19.98 -6.47 -1.58
N ASP A 186 21.07 -5.82 -1.18
CA ASP A 186 22.34 -6.43 -0.76
C ASP A 186 22.24 -7.15 0.60
N LYS A 187 21.16 -6.92 1.35
CA LYS A 187 20.93 -7.47 2.69
C LYS A 187 19.67 -8.33 2.74
N ASP A 188 19.71 -9.34 3.59
CA ASP A 188 18.53 -10.02 4.10
C ASP A 188 17.87 -9.11 5.13
N VAL A 189 16.93 -8.29 4.67
CA VAL A 189 16.19 -7.37 5.54
C VAL A 189 14.98 -8.06 6.15
N VAL A 190 14.74 -7.79 7.43
CA VAL A 190 13.54 -8.17 8.17
C VAL A 190 12.97 -6.95 8.90
N THR A 191 11.67 -6.98 9.16
CA THR A 191 10.97 -5.95 9.93
C THR A 191 10.08 -6.58 10.98
N TYR A 192 9.85 -5.87 12.08
CA TYR A 192 8.79 -6.18 13.04
C TYR A 192 8.28 -4.91 13.70
N ASP A 193 7.03 -4.93 14.16
CA ASP A 193 6.43 -3.84 14.91
C ASP A 193 6.52 -4.09 16.41
N GLU A 194 6.76 -3.04 17.18
CA GLU A 194 6.61 -3.01 18.63
C GLU A 194 5.47 -2.07 19.00
N VAL A 195 4.28 -2.65 19.17
CA VAL A 195 3.03 -1.90 19.32
C VAL A 195 3.05 -1.03 20.58
N GLY A 196 3.63 -1.53 21.67
CA GLY A 196 3.71 -0.80 22.95
C GLY A 196 4.44 0.54 22.85
N ASN A 197 5.45 0.64 21.97
CA ASN A 197 6.26 1.85 21.79
C ASN A 197 5.92 2.62 20.50
N ASN A 198 5.05 2.09 19.64
CA ASN A 198 4.73 2.64 18.32
C ASN A 198 5.96 2.81 17.42
N ILE A 199 6.80 1.77 17.37
CA ILE A 199 8.04 1.73 16.58
C ILE A 199 8.04 0.47 15.72
N SER A 200 8.41 0.63 14.44
CA SER A 200 8.79 -0.48 13.57
C SER A 200 10.31 -0.54 13.46
N TYR A 201 10.89 -1.72 13.62
CA TYR A 201 12.33 -1.93 13.55
C TYR A 201 12.70 -2.64 12.26
N PHE A 202 13.78 -2.18 11.62
CA PHE A 202 14.35 -2.82 10.45
C PHE A 202 15.73 -3.37 10.78
N TYR A 203 15.93 -4.65 10.54
CA TYR A 203 17.20 -5.34 10.74
C TYR A 203 17.70 -5.90 9.41
N GLY A 204 19.01 -6.06 9.27
CA GLY A 204 19.62 -6.60 8.07
C GLY A 204 20.86 -7.42 8.35
N ARG A 205 21.10 -8.41 7.49
CA ARG A 205 22.33 -9.18 7.46
C ARG A 205 22.83 -9.23 6.02
N LEU A 206 24.15 -9.19 5.80
CA LEU A 206 24.70 -9.38 4.45
C LEU A 206 24.25 -10.72 3.87
N LYS A 207 23.81 -10.69 2.61
CA LYS A 207 23.51 -11.92 1.88
C LYS A 207 24.79 -12.72 1.69
N ARG A 208 24.73 -14.01 1.99
CA ARG A 208 25.79 -14.97 1.67
C ARG A 208 25.76 -15.33 0.20
#